data_AF-A0A8S2F8H6-F1
#
_entry.id   AF-A0A8S2F8H6-F1
#
_cell.length_a   1.000
_cell.length_b   1.000
_cell.length_c   1.000
_cell.angle_alpha   90.00
_cell.angle_beta   90.00
_cell.angle_gamma   90.00
#
_symmetry.space_group_name_H-M   'P 1'
#
loop_
_entity.id
_entity.type
_entity.pdbx_description
1 polymer ?
#
loop_
_entity_poly.entity_id
_entity_poly.type
_entity_poly.pdbx_seq_one_letter_code
_entity_poly.pdbx_strand_id
1 'polypeptide(L)'
;PWLLDGHLVETLETLKKVYAFLPTDARIIPGHGVAMKREDLKWHIDYLAAVKKNVQDAIDQGLSLEETVKQVTTPEFGGYALFGWVHSDLNVPAAYKDLSKK
;
A
#
# COMPACT_ATOMS: atom_id res chain seq x y z
N PRO A 1 -4.99 1.56 -2.08
CA PRO A 1 -4.31 1.59 -3.41
C PRO A 1 -4.34 0.20 -4.04
N TRP A 2 -4.31 0.08 -5.37
CA TRP A 2 -4.30 -1.20 -6.07
C TRP A 2 -2.97 -1.30 -6.84
N LEU A 3 -2.10 -2.23 -6.46
CA LEU A 3 -0.77 -2.42 -7.04
C LEU A 3 -0.83 -3.38 -8.23
N LEU A 4 -1.56 -2.99 -9.28
CA LEU A 4 -1.85 -3.84 -10.44
C LEU A 4 -0.59 -4.37 -11.12
N ASP A 5 0.40 -3.51 -11.34
CA ASP A 5 1.71 -3.88 -11.92
C ASP A 5 2.80 -4.08 -10.84
N GLY A 6 2.42 -4.04 -9.56
CA GLY A 6 3.31 -4.31 -8.44
C GLY A 6 4.34 -3.25 -8.10
N HIS A 7 4.27 -2.04 -8.66
CA HIS A 7 5.19 -0.94 -8.34
C HIS A 7 4.96 -0.34 -6.94
N LEU A 8 5.25 -1.09 -5.88
CA LEU A 8 5.01 -0.68 -4.50
C LEU A 8 5.88 0.52 -4.13
N VAL A 9 7.18 0.44 -4.43
CA VAL A 9 8.15 1.46 -4.02
C VAL A 9 7.85 2.77 -4.73
N GLU A 10 7.65 2.74 -6.05
CA GLU A 10 7.37 3.93 -6.85
C GLU A 10 6.04 4.56 -6.46
N THR A 11 5.00 3.75 -6.21
CA THR A 11 3.69 4.25 -5.78
C THR A 11 3.78 4.94 -4.43
N LEU A 12 4.45 4.32 -3.45
CA LEU A 12 4.65 4.90 -2.11
C LEU A 12 5.43 6.23 -2.19
N GLU A 13 6.54 6.25 -2.92
CA GLU A 13 7.37 7.45 -3.02
C GLU A 13 6.67 8.57 -3.78
N THR A 14 5.87 8.23 -4.79
CA THR A 14 5.04 9.21 -5.51
C THR A 14 3.99 9.82 -4.59
N LEU A 15 3.26 9.02 -3.81
CA LEU A 15 2.25 9.54 -2.87
C LEU A 15 2.89 10.41 -1.76
N LYS A 16 4.07 10.05 -1.26
CA LYS A 16 4.84 10.89 -0.33
C LYS A 16 5.21 12.24 -0.95
N LYS A 17 5.67 12.25 -2.20
CA LYS A 17 6.01 13.49 -2.94
C LYS A 17 4.76 14.35 -3.15
N VAL A 18 3.63 13.77 -3.54
CA VAL A 18 2.36 14.48 -3.65
C VAL A 18 1.93 15.06 -2.30
N TYR A 19 2.01 14.28 -1.22
CA TYR A 19 1.69 14.76 0.12
C TYR A 19 2.60 15.93 0.56
N ALA A 20 3.90 15.87 0.25
CA ALA A 20 4.86 16.93 0.57
C ALA A 20 4.63 18.19 -0.29
N PHE A 21 4.19 18.02 -1.54
CA PHE A 21 3.94 19.10 -2.49
C PHE A 21 2.67 19.90 -2.18
N LEU A 22 1.60 19.23 -1.76
CA LEU A 22 0.30 19.87 -1.53
C LEU A 22 0.33 20.81 -0.31
N PRO A 23 -0.27 22.02 -0.40
CA PRO A 23 -0.45 22.87 0.77
C PRO A 23 -1.44 22.25 1.77
N THR A 24 -1.37 22.68 3.03
CA THR A 24 -2.19 22.13 4.13
C THR A 24 -3.69 22.27 3.95
N ASP A 25 -4.14 23.23 3.17
CA ASP A 25 -5.55 23.51 2.86
C ASP A 25 -6.02 22.94 1.52
N ALA A 26 -5.18 22.15 0.84
CA ALA A 26 -5.52 21.54 -0.44
C ALA A 26 -6.75 20.62 -0.33
N ARG A 27 -7.58 20.67 -1.36
CA ARG A 27 -8.64 19.68 -1.61
C ARG A 27 -8.21 18.75 -2.74
N ILE A 28 -8.29 17.45 -2.46
CA ILE A 28 -7.94 16.40 -3.41
C ILE A 28 -9.24 15.84 -4.00
N ILE A 29 -9.31 15.76 -5.32
CA ILE A 29 -10.36 15.04 -6.02
C ILE A 29 -9.79 13.68 -6.42
N PRO A 30 -10.13 12.58 -5.71
CA PRO A 30 -9.60 11.27 -6.06
C PRO A 30 -10.24 10.78 -7.36
N GLY A 31 -9.62 9.80 -8.02
CA GLY A 31 -10.20 9.18 -9.21
C GLY A 31 -11.54 8.49 -8.93
N HIS A 32 -11.73 7.95 -7.72
CA HIS A 32 -12.98 7.39 -7.23
C HIS A 32 -13.22 7.84 -5.78
N GLY A 33 -14.42 8.33 -5.47
CA GLY A 33 -14.80 8.82 -4.15
C GLY A 33 -15.22 10.30 -4.17
N VAL A 34 -15.46 10.85 -2.98
CA VAL A 34 -15.74 12.29 -2.80
C VAL A 34 -14.45 13.06 -2.56
N ALA A 35 -14.51 14.40 -2.64
CA ALA A 35 -13.38 15.25 -2.32
C ALA A 35 -12.85 14.99 -0.90
N MET A 36 -11.54 14.94 -0.75
CA MET A 36 -10.84 14.64 0.51
C MET A 36 -9.81 15.71 0.86
N LYS A 37 -9.37 15.74 2.12
CA LYS A 37 -8.32 16.63 2.61
C LYS A 37 -6.94 16.03 2.32
N ARG A 38 -5.90 16.86 2.36
CA ARG A 38 -4.51 16.42 2.26
C ARG A 38 -4.18 15.32 3.29
N GLU A 39 -4.65 15.46 4.52
CA GLU A 39 -4.36 14.54 5.62
C GLU A 39 -4.88 13.12 5.36
N ASP A 40 -5.96 12.99 4.59
CA ASP A 40 -6.54 11.70 4.28
C ASP A 40 -5.60 10.84 3.38
N LEU A 41 -4.64 11.46 2.67
CA LEU A 41 -3.57 10.72 1.97
C LEU A 41 -2.69 9.89 2.90
N LYS A 42 -2.60 10.26 4.19
CA LYS A 42 -1.77 9.52 5.16
C LYS A 42 -2.19 8.07 5.28
N TRP A 43 -3.49 7.79 5.30
CA TRP A 43 -3.98 6.41 5.33
C TRP A 43 -3.40 5.57 4.18
N HIS A 44 -3.34 6.14 2.97
CA HIS A 44 -2.82 5.44 1.79
C HIS A 44 -1.29 5.23 1.88
N ILE A 45 -0.57 6.23 2.39
CA ILE A 45 0.89 6.18 2.57
C ILE A 45 1.26 5.18 3.66
N ASP A 46 0.56 5.24 4.79
CA ASP A 46 0.80 4.38 5.96
C ASP A 46 0.49 2.92 5.61
N TYR A 47 -0.58 2.66 4.85
CA TYR A 47 -0.89 1.33 4.33
C TYR A 47 0.23 0.76 3.46
N LEU A 48 0.69 1.52 2.46
CA LEU A 48 1.75 1.07 1.57
C LEU A 48 3.09 0.92 2.30
N ALA A 49 3.37 1.78 3.28
CA ALA A 49 4.56 1.66 4.12
C ALA A 49 4.51 0.41 5.01
N ALA A 50 3.36 0.10 5.60
CA ALA A 50 3.14 -1.11 6.40
C ALA A 50 3.29 -2.37 5.54
N VAL A 51 2.66 -2.41 4.36
CA VAL A 51 2.83 -3.53 3.40
C VAL A 51 4.30 -3.69 3.01
N LYS A 52 4.98 -2.60 2.64
CA LYS A 52 6.41 -2.64 2.29
C LYS A 52 7.26 -3.21 3.42
N LYS A 53 7.06 -2.72 4.65
CA LYS A 53 7.82 -3.18 5.81
C LYS A 53 7.56 -4.66 6.07
N ASN A 54 6.30 -5.05 6.20
CA ASN A 54 5.93 -6.41 6.61
C ASN A 54 6.29 -7.45 5.55
N VAL A 55 6.19 -7.11 4.27
CA VAL A 55 6.62 -7.98 3.16
C VAL A 55 8.14 -8.08 3.11
N GLN A 56 8.88 -6.97 3.29
CA GLN A 56 10.35 -7.04 3.37
C GLN A 56 10.80 -7.91 4.56
N ASP A 57 10.19 -7.74 5.73
CA ASP A 57 10.49 -8.56 6.91
C ASP A 57 10.25 -10.05 6.64
N ALA A 58 9.19 -10.39 5.89
CA ALA A 58 8.89 -11.78 5.50
C ALA A 58 9.93 -12.34 4.51
N ILE A 59 10.35 -11.55 3.52
CA ILE A 59 11.43 -11.92 2.58
C ILE A 59 12.74 -12.13 3.35
N ASP A 60 13.08 -11.23 4.27
CA ASP A 60 14.31 -11.31 5.07
C ASP A 60 14.31 -12.55 5.99
N GLN A 61 13.13 -13.02 6.39
CA GLN A 61 12.92 -14.28 7.11
C GLN A 61 12.96 -15.53 6.21
N GLY A 62 13.08 -15.37 4.89
CA GLY A 62 13.09 -16.46 3.93
C GLY A 62 11.72 -17.08 3.66
N LEU A 63 10.64 -16.39 3.99
CA LEU A 63 9.28 -16.89 3.76
C LEU A 63 8.94 -16.91 2.28
N SER A 64 8.19 -17.93 1.87
CA SER A 64 7.60 -17.99 0.53
C SER A 64 6.51 -16.93 0.34
N LEU A 65 6.09 -16.73 -0.90
CA LEU A 65 4.96 -15.87 -1.23
C LEU A 65 3.67 -16.30 -0.49
N GLU A 66 3.37 -17.60 -0.44
CA GLU A 66 2.16 -18.11 0.21
C GLU A 66 2.19 -17.85 1.72
N GLU A 67 3.33 -18.07 2.37
CA GLU A 67 3.54 -17.78 3.79
C GLU A 67 3.44 -16.28 4.07
N THR A 68 4.02 -15.45 3.19
CA THR A 68 3.95 -14.00 3.30
C THR A 68 2.50 -13.49 3.25
N VAL A 69 1.67 -14.01 2.34
CA VAL A 69 0.25 -13.64 2.26
C VAL A 69 -0.51 -14.02 3.53
N LYS A 70 -0.18 -15.15 4.15
CA LYS A 70 -0.80 -15.56 5.42
C LYS A 70 -0.35 -14.69 6.60
N GLN A 71 0.90 -14.23 6.59
CA GLN A 71 1.48 -13.43 7.67
C GLN A 71 1.10 -11.94 7.60
N VAL A 72 1.10 -11.35 6.40
CA VAL A 72 0.86 -9.92 6.20
C VAL A 72 -0.64 -9.68 6.05
N THR A 73 -1.35 -9.44 7.16
CA THR A 73 -2.82 -9.27 7.18
C THR A 73 -3.31 -7.83 7.43
N THR A 74 -2.55 -7.03 8.17
CA THR A 74 -2.77 -5.58 8.43
C THR A 74 -4.23 -5.15 8.68
N PRO A 75 -4.94 -5.78 9.64
CA PRO A 75 -6.38 -5.58 9.86
C PRO A 75 -6.76 -4.13 10.22
N GLU A 76 -5.82 -3.34 10.74
CA GLU A 76 -5.99 -1.92 11.06
C GLU A 76 -6.28 -1.04 9.84
N PHE A 77 -5.98 -1.52 8.62
CA PHE A 77 -6.32 -0.83 7.36
C PHE A 77 -7.62 -1.36 6.72
N GLY A 78 -8.40 -2.15 7.44
CA GLY A 78 -9.69 -2.67 6.98
C GLY A 78 -10.77 -1.58 6.77
N GLY A 79 -11.97 -2.02 6.42
CA GLY A 79 -13.14 -1.16 6.20
C GLY A 79 -13.49 -0.90 4.74
N TYR A 80 -12.57 -1.16 3.81
CA TYR A 80 -12.89 -1.21 2.38
C TYR A 80 -13.57 -2.53 2.01
N ALA A 81 -14.67 -2.47 1.26
CA ALA A 81 -15.46 -3.66 0.90
C ALA A 81 -14.66 -4.74 0.16
N LEU A 82 -13.66 -4.33 -0.64
CA LEU A 82 -12.78 -5.26 -1.36
C LEU A 82 -11.44 -5.47 -0.65
N PHE A 83 -11.32 -5.09 0.64
CA PHE A 83 -10.03 -5.16 1.35
C PHE A 83 -9.44 -6.56 1.33
N GLY A 84 -10.22 -7.61 1.65
CA GLY A 84 -9.72 -8.98 1.69
C GLY A 84 -9.08 -9.43 0.38
N TRP A 85 -9.74 -9.14 -0.75
CA TRP A 85 -9.23 -9.45 -2.08
C TRP A 85 -8.05 -8.55 -2.48
N VAL A 86 -8.20 -7.22 -2.37
CA VAL A 86 -7.16 -6.26 -2.78
C VAL A 86 -5.89 -6.43 -1.97
N HIS A 87 -6.00 -6.70 -0.67
CA HIS A 87 -4.83 -6.87 0.19
C HIS A 87 -4.12 -8.20 -0.08
N SER A 88 -4.84 -9.32 0.07
CA SER A 88 -4.23 -10.65 0.09
C SER A 88 -3.99 -11.24 -1.29
N ASP A 89 -4.87 -10.98 -2.27
CA ASP A 89 -4.80 -11.60 -3.59
C ASP A 89 -4.09 -10.70 -4.62
N LEU A 90 -3.96 -9.40 -4.34
CA LEU A 90 -3.35 -8.42 -5.24
C LEU A 90 -2.10 -7.76 -4.63
N ASN A 91 -2.27 -6.94 -3.58
CA ASN A 91 -1.21 -6.04 -3.13
C ASN A 91 -0.03 -6.76 -2.47
N VAL A 92 -0.28 -7.69 -1.54
CA VAL A 92 0.80 -8.43 -0.88
C VAL A 92 1.59 -9.29 -1.87
N PRO A 93 0.95 -10.06 -2.79
CA PRO A 93 1.69 -10.79 -3.82
C PRO A 93 2.48 -9.90 -4.77
N ALA A 94 1.92 -8.75 -5.17
CA ALA A 94 2.59 -7.83 -6.06
C ALA A 94 3.79 -7.17 -5.37
N ALA A 95 3.63 -6.75 -4.11
CA ALA A 95 4.69 -6.23 -3.26
C ALA A 95 5.84 -7.23 -3.08
N TYR A 96 5.53 -8.50 -2.82
CA TYR A 96 6.55 -9.54 -2.66
C TYR A 96 7.40 -9.68 -3.92
N LYS A 97 6.74 -9.73 -5.09
CA LYS A 97 7.42 -9.82 -6.39
C LYS A 97 8.26 -8.59 -6.69
N ASP A 98 7.82 -7.40 -6.29
CA ASP A 98 8.56 -6.15 -6.49
C ASP A 98 9.84 -6.13 -5.66
N LEU A 99 9.73 -6.43 -4.37
CA LEU A 99 10.85 -6.38 -3.43
C LEU A 99 11.86 -7.53 -3.64
N SER A 100 11.41 -8.67 -4.19
CA SER A 100 12.27 -9.82 -4.48
C SER A 100 13.08 -9.70 -5.78
N LYS A 101 12.84 -8.68 -6.63
CA LYS A 101 13.58 -8.47 -7.90
C LYS A 101 14.98 -7.85 -7.71
N LYS A 102 15.46 -7.72 -6.48
CA LYS A 102 16.78 -7.16 -6.18
C LYS A 102 17.92 -8.11 -6.46
#